data_AF-A0A957CEW1-F1
#
_entry.id   AF-A0A957CEW1-F1
#
_cell.length_a   1.000
_cell.length_b   1.000
_cell.length_c   1.000
_cell.angle_alpha   90.00
_cell.angle_beta   90.00
_cell.angle_gamma   90.00
#
_symmetry.space_group_name_H-M   'P 1'
#
loop_
_entity.id
_entity.type
_entity.pdbx_description
1 polymer ?
#
loop_
_entity_poly.entity_id
_entity_poly.type
_entity_poly.pdbx_seq_one_letter_code
_entity_poly.pdbx_strand_id
1 'polypeptide(L)'
;EIESRTWERLTAALNKHWFDGAAVADVVSLLPDDVTLFMGNSLSIRHLDQYGRSRPTRIHAHANRGASGIDGNISTALGITAATHRPLVAILGDITFYHDMNGLLPIKMWNNQQSTDNRQRTTDSGPIPNPQSPIPNITFIVINNNGGGIFNRLPIAQYEPPFTKLFRTPHGLTFEPVAELYGLNYTQVTARDDFQTAVKHAIADPAPHLIELLTDPTHDEQTRRTIMRDEG
;
A
#
# COMPACT_ATOMS: atom_id res chain seq x y z
N GLU A 1 -27.23 -2.11 -15.29
CA GLU A 1 -26.99 -3.14 -16.33
C GLU A 1 -25.63 -2.99 -17.01
N ILE A 2 -25.28 -1.81 -17.53
CA ILE A 2 -23.94 -1.55 -18.11
C ILE A 2 -22.83 -1.68 -17.05
N GLU A 3 -22.97 -0.99 -15.91
CA GLU A 3 -21.98 -1.04 -14.82
C GLU A 3 -21.72 -2.48 -14.33
N SER A 4 -22.78 -3.28 -14.14
CA SER A 4 -22.65 -4.68 -13.72
C SER A 4 -21.86 -5.51 -14.73
N ARG A 5 -22.14 -5.35 -16.03
CA ARG A 5 -21.41 -6.05 -17.10
C ARG A 5 -19.95 -5.62 -17.19
N THR A 6 -19.66 -4.33 -17.01
CA THR A 6 -18.28 -3.81 -16.95
C THR A 6 -17.52 -4.45 -15.79
N TRP A 7 -18.12 -4.49 -14.59
CA TRP A 7 -17.48 -5.14 -13.45
C TRP A 7 -17.32 -6.65 -13.63
N GLU A 8 -18.25 -7.35 -14.29
CA GLU A 8 -18.12 -8.78 -14.59
C GLU A 8 -16.92 -9.06 -15.50
N ARG A 9 -16.77 -8.30 -16.60
CA ARG A 9 -15.64 -8.44 -17.52
C ARG A 9 -14.32 -8.08 -16.86
N LEU A 10 -14.30 -6.95 -16.15
CA LEU A 10 -13.11 -6.50 -15.43
C LEU A 10 -12.70 -7.51 -14.36
N THR A 11 -13.65 -8.06 -13.59
CA THR A 11 -13.38 -9.10 -12.60
C THR A 11 -12.80 -10.35 -13.27
N ALA A 12 -13.33 -10.78 -14.42
CA ALA A 12 -12.77 -11.92 -15.16
C ALA A 12 -11.33 -11.64 -15.63
N ALA A 13 -11.05 -10.42 -16.11
CA ALA A 13 -9.71 -10.00 -16.52
C ALA A 13 -8.72 -9.96 -15.34
N LEU A 14 -9.12 -9.37 -14.21
CA LEU A 14 -8.33 -9.33 -12.98
C LEU A 14 -8.11 -10.72 -12.39
N ASN A 15 -9.04 -11.66 -12.57
CA ASN A 15 -8.86 -13.06 -12.15
C ASN A 15 -7.90 -13.84 -13.06
N LYS A 16 -7.85 -13.48 -14.34
CA LYS A 16 -6.98 -14.13 -15.33
C LYS A 16 -5.54 -13.64 -15.30
N HIS A 17 -5.33 -12.35 -14.98
CA HIS A 17 -4.02 -11.71 -15.07
C HIS A 17 -3.54 -11.20 -13.72
N TRP A 18 -2.32 -11.58 -13.33
CA TRP A 18 -1.66 -11.07 -12.14
C TRP A 18 -0.69 -9.94 -12.51
N PHE A 19 -0.92 -8.76 -11.91
CA PHE A 19 -0.15 -7.53 -12.10
C PHE A 19 -0.46 -6.54 -10.96
N ASP A 20 0.27 -5.43 -10.87
CA ASP A 20 0.11 -4.42 -9.81
C ASP A 20 -1.34 -3.91 -9.61
N GLY A 21 -2.12 -3.74 -10.67
CA GLY A 21 -3.53 -3.34 -10.58
C GLY A 21 -4.45 -4.41 -9.97
N ALA A 22 -4.21 -5.68 -10.27
CA ALA A 22 -4.94 -6.80 -9.67
C ALA A 22 -4.63 -6.93 -8.17
N ALA A 23 -3.40 -6.63 -7.76
CA ALA A 23 -3.03 -6.61 -6.35
C ALA A 23 -3.84 -5.56 -5.56
N VAL A 24 -4.02 -4.35 -6.12
CA VAL A 24 -4.84 -3.31 -5.49
C VAL A 24 -6.30 -3.75 -5.37
N ALA A 25 -6.87 -4.34 -6.42
CA ALA A 25 -8.25 -4.85 -6.39
C ALA A 25 -8.46 -5.96 -5.35
N ASP A 26 -7.47 -6.86 -5.22
CA ASP A 26 -7.48 -7.91 -4.21
C ASP A 26 -7.44 -7.33 -2.79
N VAL A 27 -6.54 -6.38 -2.51
CA VAL A 27 -6.49 -5.73 -1.19
C VAL A 27 -7.85 -5.12 -0.87
N VAL A 28 -8.41 -4.30 -1.75
CA VAL A 28 -9.72 -3.64 -1.54
C VAL A 28 -10.83 -4.66 -1.26
N SER A 29 -10.77 -5.83 -1.88
CA SER A 29 -11.75 -6.90 -1.67
C SER A 29 -11.56 -7.63 -0.33
N LEU A 30 -10.33 -7.69 0.18
CA LEU A 30 -9.97 -8.35 1.44
C LEU A 30 -10.11 -7.44 2.67
N LEU A 31 -10.18 -6.13 2.48
CA LEU A 31 -10.26 -5.17 3.57
C LEU A 31 -11.50 -5.41 4.46
N PRO A 32 -11.34 -5.34 5.80
CA PRO A 32 -12.47 -5.37 6.72
C PRO A 32 -13.19 -4.02 6.71
N ASP A 33 -14.34 -3.98 7.38
CA ASP A 33 -15.14 -2.76 7.53
C ASP A 33 -14.48 -1.78 8.52
N ASP A 34 -14.72 -0.47 8.34
CA ASP A 34 -14.19 0.62 9.17
C ASP A 34 -12.66 0.68 9.25
N VAL A 35 -11.98 0.22 8.20
CA VAL A 35 -10.53 0.38 8.01
C VAL A 35 -10.18 1.72 7.36
N THR A 36 -9.03 2.27 7.73
CA THR A 36 -8.36 3.36 7.00
C THR A 36 -7.55 2.75 5.86
N LEU A 37 -7.92 3.05 4.62
CA LEU A 37 -7.12 2.75 3.43
C LEU A 37 -6.36 4.01 3.03
N PHE A 38 -5.02 3.99 3.13
CA PHE A 38 -4.20 5.08 2.61
C PHE A 38 -3.59 4.69 1.27
N MET A 39 -3.76 5.53 0.26
CA MET A 39 -3.20 5.32 -1.06
C MET A 39 -2.05 6.28 -1.31
N GLY A 40 -0.88 5.71 -1.62
CA GLY A 40 0.23 6.45 -2.17
C GLY A 40 -0.13 7.12 -3.50
N ASN A 41 0.64 8.14 -3.85
CA ASN A 41 0.53 8.76 -5.16
C ASN A 41 1.11 7.85 -6.26
N SER A 42 1.12 8.33 -7.50
CA SER A 42 1.56 7.57 -8.69
C SER A 42 0.57 6.48 -9.12
N LEU A 43 1.02 5.24 -9.34
CA LEU A 43 0.19 4.18 -9.91
C LEU A 43 -0.85 3.62 -8.94
N SER A 44 -0.55 3.51 -7.64
CA SER A 44 -1.44 2.86 -6.67
C SER A 44 -2.82 3.53 -6.58
N ILE A 45 -2.90 4.86 -6.47
CA ILE A 45 -4.18 5.58 -6.48
C ILE A 45 -4.94 5.46 -7.81
N ARG A 46 -4.22 5.38 -8.94
CA ARG A 46 -4.84 5.19 -10.27
C ARG A 46 -5.39 3.79 -10.44
N HIS A 47 -4.70 2.80 -9.89
CA HIS A 47 -5.17 1.42 -9.85
C HIS A 47 -6.40 1.28 -8.93
N LEU A 48 -6.45 2.01 -7.82
CA LEU A 48 -7.67 2.07 -7.01
C LEU A 48 -8.84 2.65 -7.81
N ASP A 49 -8.63 3.74 -8.53
CA ASP A 49 -9.66 4.35 -9.39
C ASP A 49 -10.12 3.42 -10.51
N GLN A 50 -9.19 2.67 -11.12
CA GLN A 50 -9.47 1.78 -12.25
C GLN A 50 -10.06 0.42 -11.86
N TYR A 51 -9.61 -0.15 -10.74
CA TYR A 51 -9.84 -1.55 -10.38
C TYR A 51 -10.48 -1.74 -9.00
N GLY A 52 -10.58 -0.67 -8.20
CA GLY A 52 -11.23 -0.68 -6.91
C GLY A 52 -12.75 -0.71 -7.03
N ARG A 53 -13.34 -1.91 -6.94
CA ARG A 53 -14.79 -2.06 -6.96
C ARG A 53 -15.42 -1.45 -5.72
N SER A 54 -16.47 -0.65 -5.91
CA SER A 54 -17.28 -0.14 -4.80
C SER A 54 -17.88 -1.29 -4.00
N ARG A 55 -17.89 -1.14 -2.68
CA ARG A 55 -18.40 -2.13 -1.73
C ARG A 55 -19.51 -1.50 -0.88
N PRO A 56 -20.48 -2.29 -0.41
CA PRO A 56 -21.53 -1.79 0.48
C PRO A 56 -20.98 -1.40 1.86
N THR A 57 -19.82 -1.94 2.23
CA THR A 57 -19.20 -1.70 3.53
C THR A 57 -18.21 -0.53 3.49
N ARG A 58 -17.99 0.09 4.65
CA ARG A 58 -17.30 1.37 4.73
C ARG A 58 -15.79 1.21 4.79
N ILE A 59 -15.09 1.73 3.80
CA ILE A 59 -13.64 1.95 3.80
C ILE A 59 -13.40 3.47 3.85
N HIS A 60 -12.51 3.90 4.73
CA HIS A 60 -12.10 5.30 4.83
C HIS A 60 -10.85 5.52 3.97
N ALA A 61 -11.05 5.89 2.70
CA ALA A 61 -9.97 6.09 1.75
C ALA A 61 -9.35 7.49 1.87
N HIS A 62 -8.03 7.55 2.02
CA HIS A 62 -7.24 8.79 2.11
C HIS A 62 -6.06 8.77 1.14
N ALA A 63 -5.68 9.94 0.62
CA ALA A 63 -4.50 10.11 -0.22
C ALA A 63 -4.07 11.59 -0.26
N ASN A 64 -2.77 11.86 -0.42
CA ASN A 64 -2.24 13.22 -0.56
C ASN A 64 -2.40 13.75 -1.99
N ARG A 65 -3.62 14.16 -2.37
CA ARG A 65 -3.98 14.54 -3.75
C ARG A 65 -3.88 16.03 -4.09
N GLY A 66 -3.55 16.90 -3.12
CA GLY A 66 -3.37 18.33 -3.34
C GLY A 66 -2.23 18.64 -4.31
N ALA A 67 -0.99 18.47 -3.87
CA ALA A 67 0.20 18.57 -4.73
C ALA A 67 0.62 17.23 -5.36
N SER A 68 0.05 16.11 -4.90
CA SER A 68 0.39 14.75 -5.38
C SER A 68 1.85 14.31 -5.16
N GLY A 69 2.51 14.85 -4.13
CA GLY A 69 3.89 14.52 -3.75
C GLY A 69 4.07 13.09 -3.21
N ILE A 70 5.26 12.53 -3.40
CA ILE A 70 5.63 11.21 -2.85
C ILE A 70 6.19 11.32 -1.42
N ASP A 71 6.51 12.54 -1.00
CA ASP A 71 6.91 12.90 0.35
C ASP A 71 5.76 12.80 1.37
N GLY A 72 6.10 12.40 2.60
CA GLY A 72 5.19 12.43 3.75
C GLY A 72 4.00 11.46 3.69
N ASN A 73 3.98 10.48 2.78
CA ASN A 73 2.87 9.53 2.65
C ASN A 73 2.75 8.60 3.87
N ILE A 74 3.86 8.04 4.36
CA ILE A 74 3.90 7.20 5.56
C ILE A 74 3.52 8.04 6.78
N SER A 75 4.14 9.21 6.92
CA SER A 75 3.87 10.12 8.05
C SER A 75 2.40 10.56 8.10
N THR A 76 1.80 10.87 6.95
CA THR A 76 0.38 11.23 6.86
C THR A 76 -0.52 10.05 7.23
N ALA A 77 -0.25 8.86 6.68
CA ALA A 77 -1.03 7.66 6.97
C ALA A 77 -1.04 7.34 8.47
N LEU A 78 0.13 7.39 9.11
CA LEU A 78 0.29 7.21 10.54
C LEU A 78 -0.45 8.26 11.37
N GLY A 79 -0.39 9.54 10.96
CA GLY A 79 -1.14 10.61 11.61
C GLY A 79 -2.66 10.40 11.57
N ILE A 80 -3.20 9.93 10.44
CA ILE A 80 -4.63 9.64 10.29
C ILE A 80 -5.06 8.50 11.22
N THR A 81 -4.33 7.38 11.25
CA THR A 81 -4.70 6.26 12.14
C THR A 81 -4.54 6.63 13.61
N ALA A 82 -3.50 7.41 13.97
CA ALA A 82 -3.33 7.91 15.34
C ALA A 82 -4.51 8.79 15.80
N ALA A 83 -5.07 9.61 14.90
CA ALA A 83 -6.21 10.46 15.22
C ALA A 83 -7.57 9.73 15.20
N THR A 84 -7.70 8.67 14.39
CA THR A 84 -8.97 7.98 14.16
C THR A 84 -9.13 6.67 14.93
N HIS A 85 -8.03 6.10 15.41
CA HIS A 85 -7.98 4.76 16.02
C HIS A 85 -8.64 3.68 15.17
N ARG A 86 -8.52 3.78 13.84
CA ARG A 86 -8.94 2.75 12.88
C ARG A 86 -7.72 1.97 12.39
N PRO A 87 -7.81 0.65 12.16
CA PRO A 87 -6.75 -0.12 11.51
C PRO A 87 -6.32 0.56 10.21
N LEU A 88 -5.03 0.51 9.91
CA LEU A 88 -4.43 1.13 8.74
C LEU A 88 -3.94 0.09 7.75
N VAL A 89 -4.38 0.20 6.51
CA VAL A 89 -3.74 -0.44 5.36
C VAL A 89 -3.27 0.65 4.41
N ALA A 90 -1.96 0.74 4.18
CA ALA A 90 -1.36 1.73 3.30
C ALA A 90 -0.74 1.06 2.07
N ILE A 91 -1.20 1.41 0.86
CA ILE A 91 -0.66 0.87 -0.40
C ILE A 91 0.21 1.93 -1.07
N LEU A 92 1.52 1.68 -1.13
CA LEU A 92 2.54 2.61 -1.62
C LEU A 92 3.33 1.98 -2.78
N GLY A 93 3.91 2.81 -3.64
CA GLY A 93 4.98 2.35 -4.54
C GLY A 93 6.33 2.35 -3.81
N ASP A 94 7.24 1.49 -4.24
CA ASP A 94 8.65 1.43 -3.80
C ASP A 94 9.35 2.79 -3.61
N ILE A 95 9.35 3.65 -4.63
CA ILE A 95 10.01 4.97 -4.56
C ILE A 95 9.32 5.89 -3.55
N THR A 96 7.99 5.78 -3.40
CA THR A 96 7.24 6.54 -2.40
C THR A 96 7.57 6.07 -0.98
N PHE A 97 7.63 4.76 -0.78
CA PHE A 97 8.03 4.17 0.50
C PHE A 97 9.48 4.53 0.84
N TYR A 98 10.39 4.40 -0.13
CA TYR A 98 11.81 4.72 0.05
C TYR A 98 12.04 6.19 0.41
N HIS A 99 11.29 7.11 -0.21
CA HIS A 99 11.42 8.55 0.04
C HIS A 99 10.96 8.96 1.45
N ASP A 100 10.04 8.22 2.07
CA ASP A 100 9.44 8.57 3.38
C ASP A 100 9.69 7.51 4.46
N MET A 101 10.63 6.58 4.26
CA MET A 101 10.84 5.43 5.17
C MET A 101 11.24 5.86 6.58
N ASN A 102 11.86 7.03 6.75
CA ASN A 102 12.14 7.60 8.07
C ASN A 102 10.86 7.96 8.86
N GLY A 103 9.73 8.13 8.18
CA GLY A 103 8.41 8.30 8.77
C GLY A 103 7.93 7.07 9.56
N LEU A 104 8.57 5.91 9.44
CA LEU A 104 8.28 4.71 10.25
C LEU A 104 8.81 4.80 11.69
N LEU A 105 9.62 5.81 12.03
CA LEU A 105 10.21 5.97 13.37
C LEU A 105 9.20 5.88 14.54
N PRO A 106 7.98 6.43 14.46
CA PRO A 106 6.98 6.29 15.52
C PRO A 106 6.64 4.83 15.85
N ILE A 107 6.61 3.92 14.86
CA ILE A 107 6.36 2.48 15.08
C ILE A 107 7.49 1.87 15.92
N LYS A 108 8.75 2.21 15.62
CA LYS A 108 9.88 1.72 16.42
C LYS A 108 9.82 2.21 17.86
N MET A 109 9.56 3.51 18.04
CA MET A 109 9.44 4.12 19.37
C MET A 109 8.36 3.44 20.19
N TRP A 110 7.25 3.13 19.54
CA TRP A 110 6.16 2.41 20.14
C TRP A 110 6.53 1.01 20.63
N ASN A 111 7.11 0.20 19.74
CA ASN A 111 7.46 -1.19 20.05
C ASN A 111 8.43 -1.24 21.24
N ASN A 112 9.33 -0.25 21.33
CA ASN A 112 10.23 -0.10 22.48
C ASN A 112 9.49 0.28 23.77
N GLN A 113 8.49 1.16 23.71
CA GLN A 113 7.71 1.57 24.88
C GLN A 113 6.89 0.42 25.46
N GLN A 114 6.25 -0.41 24.62
CA GLN A 114 5.54 -1.61 25.06
C GLN A 114 6.46 -2.62 25.77
N SER A 115 7.71 -2.74 25.34
CA SER A 115 8.72 -3.57 26.01
C SER A 115 9.07 -3.05 27.41
N THR A 116 9.00 -1.73 27.63
CA THR A 116 9.30 -1.08 28.91
C THR A 116 8.11 -0.98 29.88
N ASP A 117 6.90 -0.74 29.39
CA ASP A 117 5.68 -0.50 30.19
C ASP A 117 5.09 -1.75 30.86
N ASN A 118 5.53 -2.95 30.46
CA ASN A 118 5.22 -4.20 31.16
C ASN A 118 5.74 -4.25 32.61
N ARG A 119 6.34 -3.17 33.14
CA ARG A 119 6.79 -3.05 34.53
C ARG A 119 5.90 -2.18 35.43
N GLN A 120 5.04 -1.29 34.92
CA GLN A 120 4.24 -0.39 35.78
C GLN A 120 2.95 0.09 35.07
N ARG A 121 1.78 -0.48 35.42
CA ARG A 121 0.46 0.07 35.06
C ARG A 121 -0.17 0.76 36.26
N THR A 122 -0.47 2.06 36.15
CA THR A 122 -1.53 2.72 36.93
C THR A 122 -2.36 3.61 36.01
N THR A 123 -3.66 3.68 36.32
CA THR A 123 -4.76 4.20 35.52
C THR A 123 -4.97 5.70 35.72
N ASP A 124 -5.10 6.50 34.65
CA ASP A 124 -6.07 7.61 34.65
C ASP A 124 -6.42 8.12 33.24
N SER A 125 -7.67 8.54 33.07
CA SER A 125 -8.34 8.81 31.79
C SER A 125 -8.84 10.26 31.68
N GLY A 126 -8.32 11.01 30.69
CA GLY A 126 -8.84 12.31 30.24
C GLY A 126 -9.39 12.25 28.80
N PRO A 127 -9.97 13.36 28.26
CA PRO A 127 -10.61 13.39 26.94
C PRO A 127 -9.61 13.43 25.76
N ILE A 128 -8.31 13.51 26.06
CA ILE A 128 -7.23 13.33 25.10
C ILE A 128 -6.88 11.84 25.13
N PRO A 129 -6.93 11.12 23.98
CA PRO A 129 -6.55 9.71 23.93
C PRO A 129 -5.19 9.52 24.58
N ASN A 130 -5.07 8.50 25.43
CA ASN A 130 -3.80 8.18 26.05
C ASN A 130 -2.76 7.95 24.92
N PRO A 131 -1.65 8.70 24.85
CA PRO A 131 -0.59 8.45 23.87
C PRO A 131 0.05 7.06 24.01
N GLN A 132 -0.30 6.29 25.05
CA GLN A 132 0.06 4.87 25.26
C GLN A 132 -0.98 3.88 24.69
N SER A 133 -2.14 4.34 24.19
CA SER A 133 -3.16 3.45 23.63
C SER A 133 -2.72 2.90 22.28
N PRO A 134 -2.86 1.57 22.04
CA PRO A 134 -2.33 1.05 20.81
C PRO A 134 -2.99 1.60 19.52
N ILE A 135 -2.22 1.93 18.48
CA ILE A 135 -2.58 2.27 17.13
C ILE A 135 -2.95 0.90 16.62
N PRO A 136 -4.22 0.72 16.26
CA PRO A 136 -4.68 -0.57 15.79
C PRO A 136 -3.91 -0.95 14.52
N ASN A 137 -3.73 -2.26 14.35
CA ASN A 137 -3.14 -2.95 13.20
C ASN A 137 -2.71 -2.04 12.03
N ILE A 138 -1.39 -1.97 11.82
CA ILE A 138 -0.76 -1.20 10.74
C ILE A 138 -0.19 -2.18 9.72
N THR A 139 -0.70 -2.13 8.49
CA THR A 139 -0.16 -2.89 7.37
C THR A 139 0.30 -1.94 6.27
N PHE A 140 1.60 -1.96 5.95
CA PHE A 140 2.12 -1.34 4.74
C PHE A 140 2.23 -2.38 3.63
N ILE A 141 1.73 -2.04 2.46
CA ILE A 141 1.87 -2.82 1.24
C ILE A 141 2.66 -1.98 0.25
N VAL A 142 3.86 -2.46 -0.10
CA VAL A 142 4.74 -1.81 -1.07
C VAL A 142 4.71 -2.58 -2.37
N ILE A 143 4.18 -1.95 -3.42
CA ILE A 143 4.28 -2.46 -4.78
C ILE A 143 5.65 -2.02 -5.31
N ASN A 144 6.58 -2.98 -5.36
CA ASN A 144 7.93 -2.77 -5.85
C ASN A 144 8.01 -3.25 -7.30
N ASN A 145 8.03 -2.30 -8.22
CA ASN A 145 8.28 -2.52 -9.65
C ASN A 145 9.66 -1.99 -10.08
N ASN A 146 10.54 -1.79 -9.09
CA ASN A 146 11.91 -1.33 -9.21
C ASN A 146 12.00 0.01 -9.94
N GLY A 147 11.32 1.03 -9.40
CA GLY A 147 11.45 2.42 -9.82
C GLY A 147 10.14 3.14 -10.17
N GLY A 148 10.26 4.21 -10.96
CA GLY A 148 9.13 5.07 -11.32
C GLY A 148 8.21 4.48 -12.39
N GLY A 149 7.45 3.41 -12.10
CA GLY A 149 6.61 2.70 -13.07
C GLY A 149 5.60 3.57 -13.85
N ILE A 150 5.14 4.69 -13.28
CA ILE A 150 4.23 5.63 -13.95
C ILE A 150 4.80 6.26 -15.22
N PHE A 151 6.13 6.44 -15.29
CA PHE A 151 6.74 7.09 -16.43
C PHE A 151 6.64 6.25 -17.72
N ASN A 152 6.39 4.94 -17.60
CA ASN A 152 6.07 4.06 -18.74
C ASN A 152 4.76 4.45 -19.47
N ARG A 153 3.92 5.27 -18.83
CA ARG A 153 2.65 5.75 -19.39
C ARG A 153 2.78 7.12 -20.05
N LEU A 154 3.94 7.75 -19.98
CA LEU A 154 4.20 9.07 -20.55
C LEU A 154 5.00 8.96 -21.86
N PRO A 155 4.91 9.96 -22.77
CA PRO A 155 5.67 9.95 -24.02
C PRO A 155 7.19 9.84 -23.84
N ILE A 156 7.71 10.20 -22.66
CA ILE A 156 9.14 10.08 -22.35
C ILE A 156 9.65 8.63 -22.40
N ALA A 157 8.76 7.63 -22.28
CA ALA A 157 9.10 6.21 -22.32
C ALA A 157 9.76 5.74 -23.64
N GLN A 158 9.64 6.51 -24.73
CA GLN A 158 10.24 6.14 -26.02
C GLN A 158 11.72 6.54 -26.15
N TYR A 159 12.30 7.26 -25.18
CA TYR A 159 13.63 7.84 -25.28
C TYR A 159 14.67 7.07 -24.46
N GLU A 160 15.24 6.02 -25.05
CA GLU A 160 16.34 5.25 -24.46
C GLU A 160 17.72 5.72 -24.95
N PRO A 161 18.79 5.62 -24.13
CA PRO A 161 18.85 5.19 -22.72
C PRO A 161 18.43 6.18 -21.60
N PRO A 162 18.17 7.50 -21.83
CA PRO A 162 17.86 8.43 -20.74
C PRO A 162 16.62 8.07 -19.92
N PHE A 163 15.59 7.52 -20.55
CA PHE A 163 14.35 7.13 -19.87
C PHE A 163 14.61 6.17 -18.72
N THR A 164 15.25 5.03 -19.01
CA THR A 164 15.53 4.03 -17.98
C THR A 164 16.46 4.59 -16.89
N LYS A 165 17.48 5.38 -17.28
CA LYS A 165 18.49 5.89 -16.32
C LYS A 165 18.00 7.01 -15.42
N LEU A 166 17.12 7.90 -15.91
CA LEU A 166 16.76 9.13 -15.21
C LEU A 166 15.33 9.15 -14.68
N PHE A 167 14.41 8.42 -15.31
CA PHE A 167 12.99 8.43 -14.94
C PHE A 167 12.59 7.16 -14.21
N ARG A 168 12.91 6.00 -14.78
CA ARG A 168 12.65 4.73 -14.08
C ARG A 168 13.57 4.58 -12.88
N THR A 169 14.87 4.77 -13.10
CA THR A 169 15.92 4.69 -12.07
C THR A 169 15.78 3.42 -11.22
N PRO A 170 15.93 2.21 -11.82
CA PRO A 170 15.86 0.97 -11.08
C PRO A 170 16.88 0.98 -9.94
N HIS A 171 16.40 0.81 -8.71
CA HIS A 171 17.21 0.97 -7.50
C HIS A 171 17.77 -0.37 -7.00
N GLY A 172 17.14 -1.50 -7.33
CA GLY A 172 17.59 -2.84 -6.93
C GLY A 172 17.54 -3.08 -5.42
N LEU A 173 16.66 -2.37 -4.71
CA LEU A 173 16.49 -2.47 -3.26
C LEU A 173 15.34 -3.42 -2.93
N THR A 174 15.47 -4.08 -1.78
CA THR A 174 14.39 -4.72 -1.04
C THR A 174 14.18 -3.98 0.27
N PHE A 175 13.02 -4.11 0.88
CA PHE A 175 12.66 -3.37 2.09
C PHE A 175 12.72 -4.20 3.38
N GLU A 176 13.22 -5.45 3.31
CA GLU A 176 13.49 -6.29 4.49
C GLU A 176 14.36 -5.57 5.55
N PRO A 177 15.50 -4.93 5.21
CA PRO A 177 16.31 -4.25 6.23
C PRO A 177 15.59 -3.05 6.86
N VAL A 178 14.68 -2.42 6.11
CA VAL A 178 13.85 -1.31 6.62
C VAL A 178 12.82 -1.85 7.62
N ALA A 179 12.16 -2.97 7.30
CA ALA A 179 11.24 -3.62 8.23
C ALA A 179 11.96 -4.03 9.52
N GLU A 180 13.15 -4.65 9.42
CA GLU A 180 13.96 -5.01 10.59
C GLU A 180 14.33 -3.76 11.41
N LEU A 181 14.81 -2.70 10.75
CA LEU A 181 15.21 -1.46 11.42
C LEU A 181 14.10 -0.84 12.26
N TYR A 182 12.85 -0.85 11.75
CA TYR A 182 11.71 -0.22 12.40
C TYR A 182 10.81 -1.20 13.19
N GLY A 183 11.10 -2.50 13.15
CA GLY A 183 10.38 -3.54 13.87
C GLY A 183 9.02 -3.88 13.27
N LEU A 184 8.95 -4.04 11.94
CA LEU A 184 7.78 -4.55 11.23
C LEU A 184 7.99 -6.03 10.87
N ASN A 185 6.93 -6.82 10.95
CA ASN A 185 6.90 -8.15 10.38
C ASN A 185 6.97 -8.05 8.85
N TYR A 186 7.97 -8.67 8.24
CA TYR A 186 8.22 -8.56 6.81
C TYR A 186 7.73 -9.78 6.05
N THR A 187 7.13 -9.56 4.88
CA THR A 187 6.81 -10.64 3.93
C THR A 187 7.04 -10.15 2.51
N GLN A 188 7.92 -10.83 1.78
CA GLN A 188 8.11 -10.60 0.34
C GLN A 188 7.32 -11.63 -0.46
N VAL A 189 6.61 -11.18 -1.48
CA VAL A 189 5.78 -12.05 -2.33
C VAL A 189 5.88 -11.63 -3.80
N THR A 190 5.66 -12.60 -4.68
CA THR A 190 5.56 -12.41 -6.14
C THR A 190 4.26 -12.99 -6.68
N ALA A 191 3.78 -14.10 -6.10
CA ALA A 191 2.57 -14.78 -6.52
C ALA A 191 1.31 -14.23 -5.82
N ARG A 192 0.18 -14.26 -6.53
CA ARG A 192 -1.11 -13.78 -6.04
C ARG A 192 -1.57 -14.48 -4.77
N ASP A 193 -1.49 -15.81 -4.72
CA ASP A 193 -1.99 -16.60 -3.60
C ASP A 193 -1.22 -16.31 -2.31
N ASP A 194 0.10 -16.18 -2.42
CA ASP A 194 0.97 -15.79 -1.31
C ASP A 194 0.68 -14.36 -0.86
N PHE A 195 0.47 -13.44 -1.81
CA PHE A 195 0.09 -12.05 -1.52
C PHE A 195 -1.25 -11.96 -0.78
N GLN A 196 -2.29 -12.64 -1.27
CA GLN A 196 -3.59 -12.66 -0.58
C GLN A 196 -3.50 -13.27 0.81
N THR A 197 -2.67 -14.31 0.99
CA THR A 197 -2.43 -14.94 2.28
C THR A 197 -1.73 -13.98 3.25
N ALA A 198 -0.67 -13.29 2.78
CA ALA A 198 0.05 -12.29 3.56
C ALA A 198 -0.86 -11.14 3.97
N VAL A 199 -1.69 -10.61 3.05
CA VAL A 199 -2.64 -9.52 3.35
C VAL A 199 -3.67 -9.94 4.39
N LYS A 200 -4.27 -11.12 4.25
CA LYS A 200 -5.24 -11.65 5.24
C LYS A 200 -4.60 -11.83 6.62
N HIS A 201 -3.37 -12.35 6.66
CA HIS A 201 -2.64 -12.53 7.90
C HIS A 201 -2.33 -11.18 8.57
N ALA A 202 -1.76 -10.23 7.82
CA ALA A 202 -1.41 -8.92 8.33
C ALA A 202 -2.63 -8.16 8.86
N ILE A 203 -3.76 -8.17 8.15
CA ILE A 203 -5.02 -7.52 8.57
C ILE A 203 -5.64 -8.15 9.84
N ALA A 204 -5.32 -9.40 10.15
CA ALA A 204 -5.80 -10.08 11.35
C ALA A 204 -4.84 -9.96 12.55
N ASP A 205 -3.58 -9.61 12.31
CA ASP A 205 -2.53 -9.55 13.33
C ASP A 205 -2.37 -8.11 13.88
N PRO A 206 -2.42 -7.88 15.20
CA PRO A 206 -2.19 -6.56 15.78
C PRO A 206 -0.76 -6.02 15.58
N ALA A 207 0.23 -6.85 15.25
CA ALA A 207 1.59 -6.40 14.98
C ALA A 207 1.67 -5.54 13.69
N PRO A 208 2.65 -4.62 13.58
CA PRO A 208 2.87 -3.88 12.34
C PRO A 208 3.50 -4.77 11.27
N HIS A 209 2.97 -4.73 10.05
CA HIS A 209 3.42 -5.54 8.91
C HIS A 209 3.91 -4.69 7.74
N LEU A 210 4.93 -5.18 7.04
CA LEU A 210 5.40 -4.70 5.75
C LEU A 210 5.34 -5.85 4.74
N ILE A 211 4.38 -5.77 3.81
CA ILE A 211 4.26 -6.69 2.68
C ILE A 211 4.90 -6.02 1.46
N GLU A 212 5.96 -6.62 0.94
CA GLU A 212 6.62 -6.19 -0.30
C GLU A 212 6.18 -7.10 -1.46
N LEU A 213 5.35 -6.57 -2.36
CA LEU A 213 4.97 -7.25 -3.59
C LEU A 213 5.94 -6.86 -4.71
N LEU A 214 6.75 -7.83 -5.15
CA LEU A 214 7.61 -7.67 -6.31
C LEU A 214 6.80 -7.88 -7.60
N THR A 215 6.93 -6.96 -8.54
CA THR A 215 6.23 -6.98 -9.83
C THR A 215 7.17 -6.66 -10.97
N ASP A 216 6.84 -7.13 -12.18
CA ASP A 216 7.57 -6.74 -13.38
C ASP A 216 6.86 -5.56 -14.08
N PRO A 217 7.49 -4.38 -14.15
CA PRO A 217 6.85 -3.18 -14.69
C PRO A 217 6.50 -3.27 -16.17
N THR A 218 7.18 -4.14 -16.92
CA THR A 218 6.92 -4.33 -18.36
C THR A 218 5.66 -5.16 -18.55
N HIS A 219 5.59 -6.30 -17.85
CA HIS A 219 4.43 -7.18 -17.78
C HIS A 219 3.20 -6.46 -17.26
N ASP A 220 3.34 -5.65 -16.20
CA ASP A 220 2.23 -4.89 -15.62
C ASP A 220 1.61 -3.93 -16.63
N GLU A 221 2.43 -3.13 -17.31
CA GLU A 221 1.94 -2.17 -18.30
C GLU A 221 1.37 -2.85 -19.55
N GLN A 222 1.97 -3.97 -19.99
CA GLN A 222 1.42 -4.77 -21.10
C GLN A 222 0.06 -5.35 -20.74
N THR A 223 -0.06 -5.96 -19.56
CA THR A 223 -1.31 -6.53 -19.06
C THR A 223 -2.39 -5.47 -18.97
N ARG A 224 -2.08 -4.31 -18.37
CA ARG A 224 -3.00 -3.18 -18.26
C ARG A 224 -3.51 -2.72 -19.63
N ARG A 225 -2.63 -2.61 -20.63
CA ARG A 225 -3.01 -2.21 -22.00
C ARG A 225 -3.93 -3.23 -22.67
N THR A 226 -3.70 -4.52 -22.45
CA THR A 226 -4.57 -5.59 -22.95
C THR A 226 -5.97 -5.46 -22.35
N ILE A 227 -6.07 -5.35 -21.01
CA ILE A 227 -7.35 -5.18 -20.32
C ILE A 227 -8.08 -3.92 -20.82
N MET A 228 -7.39 -2.79 -20.93
CA MET A 228 -8.00 -1.53 -21.37
C MET A 228 -8.44 -1.52 -22.84
N ARG A 229 -7.85 -2.37 -23.69
CA ARG A 229 -8.27 -2.54 -25.09
C ARG A 229 -9.48 -3.46 -25.21
N ASP A 230 -9.54 -4.50 -24.38
CA ASP A 230 -10.63 -5.48 -24.40
C ASP A 230 -11.92 -4.94 -23.74
N GLU A 231 -11.78 -3.92 -22.87
CA GLU A 231 -12.91 -3.24 -22.20
C GLU A 231 -13.43 -1.98 -22.95
N GLY A 232 -12.64 -1.42 -23.89
CA GLY A 232 -12.99 -0.20 -24.64
C GLY A 232 -13.84 -0.48 -25.88
#